data_AF-A0A5P9NGP4-F1
#
_entry.id   AF-A0A5P9NGP4-F1
#
_cell.length_a   1.000
_cell.length_b   1.000
_cell.length_c   1.000
_cell.angle_alpha   90.00
_cell.angle_beta   90.00
_cell.angle_gamma   90.00
#
_symmetry.space_group_name_H-M   'P 1'
#
loop_
_entity.id
_entity.type
_entity.pdbx_description
1 polymer ?
#
loop_
_entity_poly.entity_id
_entity_poly.type
_entity_poly.pdbx_seq_one_letter_code
_entity_poly.pdbx_strand_id
1 'polypeptide(L)'
;MTLPRPFAACGFAVLLALSNFDVAAQTHGQVKGAATTPEAWNAMEGQWQPVEAWWLAYASTSEGHFWGKRADYPPYEEVGEHDTLLIVAQDGPCLMYFFHNRWRRAQDVRRWDPVFNQILGCPTVFD
;
A
#
# COMPACT_ATOMS: atom_id res chain seq x y z
N MET A 1 63.30 -35.74 -36.09
CA MET A 1 62.05 -35.79 -35.28
C MET A 1 62.04 -34.50 -34.48
N THR A 2 61.10 -33.55 -34.52
CA THR A 2 59.73 -33.41 -35.07
C THR A 2 59.38 -31.91 -34.88
N LEU A 3 58.74 -31.28 -35.87
CA LEU A 3 58.07 -29.95 -35.75
C LEU A 3 56.68 -30.10 -35.07
N PRO A 4 55.80 -29.07 -35.01
CA PRO A 4 55.54 -28.15 -33.90
C PRO A 4 54.09 -28.28 -33.37
N ARG A 5 53.67 -27.59 -32.29
CA ARG A 5 52.23 -27.32 -32.06
C ARG A 5 51.94 -25.98 -31.36
N PRO A 6 51.06 -25.13 -31.94
CA PRO A 6 50.49 -23.95 -31.31
C PRO A 6 49.26 -24.34 -30.47
N PHE A 7 49.10 -23.77 -29.28
CA PHE A 7 47.85 -23.89 -28.53
C PHE A 7 46.87 -22.82 -28.98
N ALA A 8 45.74 -23.33 -29.46
CA ALA A 8 44.66 -22.62 -30.10
C ALA A 8 43.89 -21.71 -29.15
N ALA A 9 43.52 -20.54 -29.67
CA ALA A 9 42.42 -19.74 -29.17
C ALA A 9 41.11 -20.55 -29.29
N CYS A 10 40.42 -20.78 -28.19
CA CYS A 10 39.01 -21.16 -28.19
C CYS A 10 38.25 -20.04 -27.48
N GLY A 11 37.69 -19.13 -28.29
CA GLY A 11 36.80 -18.09 -27.81
C GLY A 11 35.53 -18.70 -27.22
N PHE A 12 35.18 -18.25 -26.02
CA PHE A 12 33.87 -18.46 -25.43
C PHE A 12 33.21 -17.08 -25.33
N ALA A 13 32.60 -16.64 -26.43
CA ALA A 13 31.74 -15.46 -26.41
C ALA A 13 30.41 -15.86 -25.76
N VAL A 14 30.29 -15.62 -24.46
CA VAL A 14 29.02 -15.76 -23.73
C VAL A 14 28.12 -14.60 -24.17
N LEU A 15 27.20 -14.88 -25.10
CA LEU A 15 26.07 -13.99 -25.40
C LEU A 15 25.12 -13.98 -24.20
N LEU A 16 25.29 -12.99 -23.31
CA LEU A 16 24.32 -12.65 -22.28
C LEU A 16 23.06 -12.09 -22.96
N ALA A 17 22.08 -12.96 -23.19
CA ALA A 17 20.73 -12.54 -23.52
C ALA A 17 20.13 -11.80 -22.31
N LEU A 18 20.09 -10.47 -22.37
CA LEU A 18 19.40 -9.63 -21.39
C LEU A 18 17.89 -9.77 -21.61
N SER A 19 17.28 -10.74 -20.94
CA SER A 19 15.83 -10.80 -20.81
C SER A 19 15.38 -9.66 -19.89
N ASN A 20 14.78 -8.62 -20.47
CA ASN A 20 14.04 -7.62 -19.70
C ASN A 20 12.80 -8.31 -19.12
N PHE A 21 12.89 -8.75 -17.87
CA PHE A 21 11.70 -9.11 -17.10
C PHE A 21 11.02 -7.81 -16.69
N ASP A 22 9.93 -7.46 -17.37
CA ASP A 22 9.00 -6.43 -16.90
C ASP A 22 8.28 -6.97 -15.65
N VAL A 23 8.95 -6.88 -14.51
CA VAL A 23 8.28 -6.99 -13.22
C VAL A 23 7.41 -5.74 -13.10
N ALA A 24 6.09 -5.90 -13.23
CA ALA A 24 5.15 -4.83 -12.96
C ALA A 24 5.44 -4.28 -11.55
N ALA A 25 5.91 -3.05 -11.49
CA ALA A 25 6.30 -2.42 -10.23
C ALA A 25 5.07 -2.28 -9.33
N GLN A 26 5.20 -2.68 -8.06
CA GLN A 26 4.11 -2.55 -7.10
C GLN A 26 3.82 -1.06 -6.84
N THR A 27 2.54 -0.70 -6.79
CA THR A 27 2.11 0.69 -6.55
C THR A 27 1.80 0.91 -5.07
N HIS A 28 2.14 2.09 -4.51
CA HIS A 28 1.79 2.42 -3.12
C HIS A 28 0.27 2.31 -2.91
N GLY A 29 -0.13 1.56 -1.89
CA GLY A 29 -1.55 1.29 -1.63
C GLY A 29 -2.19 0.26 -2.57
N GLN A 30 -1.39 -0.48 -3.34
CA GLN A 30 -1.83 -1.72 -3.97
C GLN A 30 -2.18 -2.74 -2.87
N VAL A 31 -3.25 -3.53 -3.05
CA VAL A 31 -3.68 -4.53 -2.07
C VAL A 31 -3.54 -5.95 -2.62
N LYS A 32 -3.21 -6.91 -1.74
CA LYS A 32 -3.23 -8.35 -2.02
C LYS A 32 -3.76 -9.14 -0.82
N GLY A 33 -3.99 -10.43 -1.01
CA GLY A 33 -4.40 -11.36 0.05
C GLY A 33 -5.91 -11.57 0.10
N ALA A 34 -6.36 -12.32 1.11
CA ALA A 34 -7.77 -12.56 1.35
C ALA A 34 -8.42 -11.38 2.09
N ALA A 35 -9.74 -11.22 1.97
CA ALA A 35 -10.47 -10.13 2.64
C ALA A 35 -10.29 -10.10 4.16
N THR A 36 -10.01 -11.24 4.79
CA THR A 36 -9.78 -11.37 6.24
C THR A 36 -8.36 -11.04 6.69
N THR A 37 -7.39 -11.11 5.78
CA THR A 37 -5.96 -10.84 6.07
C THR A 37 -5.32 -10.07 4.90
N PRO A 38 -5.85 -8.89 4.54
CA PRO A 38 -5.34 -8.13 3.41
C PRO A 38 -4.02 -7.44 3.77
N GLU A 39 -3.13 -7.38 2.80
CA GLU A 39 -1.86 -6.63 2.88
C GLU A 39 -1.85 -5.52 1.83
N ALA A 40 -1.30 -4.36 2.19
CA ALA A 40 -1.08 -3.23 1.30
C ALA A 40 0.42 -2.99 1.07
N TRP A 41 0.78 -2.62 -0.15
CA TRP A 41 2.15 -2.29 -0.50
C TRP A 41 2.51 -0.88 -0.01
N ASN A 42 3.50 -0.79 0.87
CA ASN A 42 4.10 0.47 1.28
C ASN A 42 5.32 0.75 0.39
N ALA A 43 5.13 1.51 -0.68
CA ALA A 43 6.23 1.88 -1.58
C ALA A 43 7.34 2.71 -0.90
N MET A 44 7.07 3.37 0.24
CA MET A 44 8.10 4.12 0.96
C MET A 44 9.07 3.21 1.70
N GLU A 45 8.57 2.09 2.21
CA GLU A 45 9.35 1.11 2.96
C GLU A 45 9.73 -0.12 2.12
N GLY A 46 9.19 -0.24 0.90
CA GLY A 46 9.46 -1.36 -0.01
C GLY A 46 8.96 -2.70 0.53
N GLN A 47 7.84 -2.71 1.27
CA GLN A 47 7.30 -3.93 1.87
C GLN A 47 5.77 -4.00 1.85
N TRP A 48 5.25 -5.23 1.87
CA TRP A 48 3.85 -5.51 2.13
C TRP A 48 3.60 -5.44 3.64
N GLN A 49 2.52 -4.79 4.03
CA GLN A 49 2.13 -4.63 5.43
C GLN A 49 0.66 -5.01 5.59
N PRO A 50 0.24 -5.55 6.74
CA PRO A 50 -1.17 -5.66 7.07
C PRO A 50 -1.86 -4.31 6.85
N VAL A 51 -3.04 -4.30 6.23
CA VAL A 51 -3.74 -3.07 5.85
C VAL A 51 -3.91 -2.10 7.02
N GLU A 52 -4.22 -2.59 8.22
CA GLU A 52 -4.34 -1.74 9.40
C GLU A 52 -3.02 -1.05 9.77
N ALA A 53 -1.90 -1.78 9.73
CA ALA A 53 -0.57 -1.20 9.99
C ALA A 53 -0.19 -0.17 8.92
N TRP A 54 -0.55 -0.44 7.67
CA TRP A 54 -0.34 0.48 6.55
C TRP A 54 -1.14 1.77 6.72
N TRP A 55 -2.40 1.68 7.15
CA TRP A 55 -3.22 2.87 7.45
C TRP A 55 -2.70 3.68 8.63
N LEU A 56 -2.22 3.02 9.69
CA LEU A 56 -1.60 3.70 10.83
C LEU A 56 -0.32 4.45 10.40
N ALA A 57 0.52 3.82 9.58
CA ALA A 57 1.70 4.47 9.03
C ALA A 57 1.30 5.70 8.19
N TYR A 58 0.31 5.55 7.30
CA TYR A 58 -0.20 6.67 6.51
C TYR A 58 -0.72 7.82 7.38
N ALA A 59 -1.60 7.52 8.35
CA ALA A 59 -2.21 8.52 9.23
C ALA A 59 -1.17 9.28 10.08
N SER A 60 -0.08 8.63 10.47
CA SER A 60 1.02 9.28 11.19
C SER A 60 1.82 10.28 10.34
N THR A 61 1.72 10.18 9.01
CA THR A 61 2.43 11.03 8.04
C THR A 61 1.52 12.00 7.29
N SER A 62 0.21 11.93 7.51
CA SER A 62 -0.74 12.83 6.85
C SER A 62 -0.62 14.26 7.38
N GLU A 63 -1.00 15.24 6.55
CA GLU A 63 -0.91 16.67 6.90
C GLU A 63 -1.86 17.09 8.02
N GLY A 64 -3.00 16.41 8.18
CA GLY A 64 -4.00 16.70 9.20
C GLY A 64 -3.78 15.97 10.53
N HIS A 65 -4.60 16.30 11.52
CA HIS A 65 -4.55 15.66 12.82
C HIS A 65 -5.05 14.21 12.73
N PHE A 66 -4.30 13.28 13.32
CA PHE A 66 -4.74 11.89 13.46
C PHE A 66 -5.47 11.71 14.79
N TRP A 67 -6.77 11.46 14.72
CA TRP A 67 -7.66 11.28 15.87
C TRP A 67 -7.56 9.90 16.54
N GLY A 68 -6.61 9.06 16.12
CA GLY A 68 -6.38 7.74 16.67
C GLY A 68 -7.37 6.69 16.16
N LYS A 69 -7.42 5.55 16.87
CA LYS A 69 -8.36 4.45 16.64
C LYS A 69 -9.49 4.51 17.66
N ARG A 70 -10.75 4.59 17.21
CA ARG A 70 -11.92 4.75 18.07
C ARG A 70 -13.21 4.29 17.39
N ALA A 71 -14.31 4.18 18.15
CA ALA A 71 -15.60 3.71 17.65
C ALA A 71 -16.61 4.85 17.39
N ASP A 72 -16.23 6.08 17.72
CA ASP A 72 -17.04 7.29 17.61
C ASP A 72 -16.32 8.38 16.79
N TYR A 73 -17.10 9.25 16.15
CA TYR A 73 -16.56 10.37 15.38
C TYR A 73 -16.24 11.56 16.30
N PRO A 74 -15.09 12.24 16.10
CA PRO A 74 -14.79 13.48 16.79
C PRO A 74 -15.84 14.58 16.51
N PRO A 75 -16.01 15.56 17.42
CA PRO A 75 -16.91 16.69 17.21
C PRO A 75 -16.57 17.48 15.95
N TYR A 76 -17.59 17.86 15.18
CA TYR A 76 -17.40 18.53 13.88
C TYR A 76 -16.77 19.93 13.99
N GLU A 77 -16.89 20.54 15.17
CA GLU A 77 -16.31 21.83 15.52
C GLU A 77 -14.80 21.77 15.81
N GLU A 78 -14.25 20.57 16.06
CA GLU A 78 -12.83 20.37 16.38
C GLU A 78 -12.02 19.81 15.20
N VAL A 79 -12.69 19.19 14.23
CA VAL A 79 -12.03 18.54 13.08
C VAL A 79 -11.60 19.56 12.03
N GLY A 80 -10.38 19.38 11.52
CA GLY A 80 -9.82 20.12 10.41
C GLY A 80 -9.96 19.38 9.09
N GLU A 81 -9.93 20.14 7.98
CA GLU A 81 -9.72 19.57 6.65
C GLU A 81 -8.41 18.76 6.65
N HIS A 82 -8.45 17.56 6.07
CA HIS A 82 -7.35 16.59 6.02
C HIS A 82 -7.08 15.78 7.29
N ASP A 83 -7.89 15.94 8.33
CA ASP A 83 -7.81 15.09 9.51
C ASP A 83 -8.10 13.63 9.17
N THR A 84 -7.45 12.73 9.90
CA THR A 84 -7.62 11.28 9.72
C THR A 84 -8.11 10.61 10.98
N LEU A 85 -8.84 9.52 10.82
CA LEU A 85 -9.42 8.75 11.90
C LEU A 85 -9.44 7.27 11.52
N LEU A 86 -9.05 6.38 12.43
CA LEU A 86 -9.23 4.94 12.23
C LEU A 86 -10.49 4.49 12.99
N ILE A 87 -11.65 4.58 12.33
CA ILE A 87 -12.94 4.22 12.95
C ILE A 87 -13.09 2.70 13.02
N VAL A 88 -13.59 2.18 14.13
CA VAL A 88 -13.86 0.76 14.34
C VAL A 88 -15.34 0.49 14.05
N ALA A 89 -15.60 -0.13 12.90
CA ALA A 89 -16.93 -0.63 12.52
C ALA A 89 -17.10 -2.11 12.90
N GLN A 90 -18.26 -2.68 12.61
CA GLN A 90 -18.60 -4.06 12.98
C GLN A 90 -17.60 -5.09 12.43
N ASP A 91 -17.16 -4.92 11.17
CA ASP A 91 -16.28 -5.85 10.47
C ASP A 91 -14.78 -5.49 10.55
N GLY A 92 -14.43 -4.53 11.41
CA GLY A 92 -13.06 -4.12 11.67
C GLY A 92 -12.83 -2.62 11.49
N PRO A 93 -11.56 -2.18 11.49
CA PRO A 93 -11.25 -0.77 11.31
C PRO A 93 -11.43 -0.33 9.85
N CYS A 94 -11.69 0.97 9.66
CA CYS A 94 -11.58 1.64 8.38
C CYS A 94 -10.87 2.98 8.57
N LEU A 95 -9.94 3.32 7.68
CA LEU A 95 -9.32 4.64 7.70
C LEU A 95 -10.25 5.65 7.03
N MET A 96 -10.58 6.68 7.79
CA MET A 96 -11.40 7.82 7.41
C MET A 96 -10.53 9.07 7.26
N TYR A 97 -11.02 9.98 6.42
CA TYR A 97 -10.37 11.22 6.05
C TYR A 97 -11.44 12.32 6.02
N PHE A 98 -11.21 13.42 6.73
CA PHE A 98 -12.10 14.56 6.74
C PHE A 98 -11.82 15.44 5.53
N PHE A 99 -12.76 15.49 4.59
CA PHE A 99 -12.58 16.19 3.31
C PHE A 99 -13.90 16.75 2.80
N HIS A 100 -13.89 18.05 2.47
CA HIS A 100 -15.03 18.85 2.11
C HIS A 100 -16.13 18.80 3.19
N ASN A 101 -15.76 19.12 4.42
CA ASN A 101 -16.67 19.22 5.59
C ASN A 101 -17.37 17.91 5.99
N ARG A 102 -16.84 16.74 5.63
CA ARG A 102 -17.38 15.45 6.08
C ARG A 102 -16.33 14.35 6.08
N TRP A 103 -16.57 13.35 6.92
CA TRP A 103 -15.81 12.10 6.91
C TRP A 103 -16.07 11.30 5.63
N ARG A 104 -15.00 10.84 5.00
CA ARG A 104 -15.00 9.94 3.84
C ARG A 104 -14.02 8.80 4.11
N ARG A 105 -14.18 7.66 3.45
CA ARG A 105 -13.13 6.63 3.45
C ARG A 105 -11.87 7.22 2.82
N ALA A 106 -10.72 7.01 3.42
CA ALA A 106 -9.45 7.54 2.90
C ALA A 106 -9.19 7.11 1.45
N GLN A 107 -9.61 5.90 1.10
CA GLN A 107 -9.57 5.40 -0.28
C GLN A 107 -10.34 6.27 -1.29
N ASP A 108 -11.51 6.80 -0.91
CA ASP A 108 -12.33 7.64 -1.80
C ASP A 108 -11.67 9.00 -2.09
N VAL A 109 -10.76 9.43 -1.21
CA VAL A 109 -9.98 10.67 -1.33
C VAL A 109 -8.65 10.41 -2.04
N ARG A 110 -7.90 9.40 -1.61
CA ARG A 110 -6.52 9.12 -2.06
C ARG A 110 -6.41 8.25 -3.30
N ARG A 111 -7.49 7.56 -3.70
CA ARG A 111 -7.56 6.75 -4.92
C ARG A 111 -6.47 5.66 -4.99
N TRP A 112 -6.24 4.94 -3.90
CA TRP A 112 -5.42 3.73 -3.90
C TRP A 112 -6.18 2.56 -4.56
N ASP A 113 -5.88 1.33 -4.18
CA ASP A 113 -6.60 0.16 -4.70
C ASP A 113 -8.10 0.17 -4.28
N PRO A 114 -9.05 0.02 -5.23
CA PRO A 114 -10.48 -0.05 -4.92
C PRO A 114 -10.86 -1.14 -3.90
N VAL A 115 -10.03 -2.18 -3.75
CA VAL A 115 -10.23 -3.25 -2.76
C VAL A 115 -10.34 -2.72 -1.34
N PHE A 116 -9.73 -1.58 -1.00
CA PHE A 116 -9.89 -0.96 0.33
C PHE A 116 -11.35 -0.70 0.73
N ASN A 117 -12.24 -0.44 -0.23
CA ASN A 117 -13.66 -0.22 0.05
C ASN A 117 -14.43 -1.53 0.33
N GLN A 118 -13.79 -2.69 0.20
CA GLN A 118 -14.39 -4.02 0.25
C GLN A 118 -13.83 -4.89 1.39
N ILE A 119 -12.90 -4.36 2.18
CA ILE A 119 -12.19 -5.11 3.23
C ILE A 119 -12.37 -4.48 4.60
N LEU A 120 -12.24 -5.31 5.63
CA LEU A 120 -12.37 -4.89 7.03
C LEU A 120 -13.69 -4.15 7.26
N GLY A 121 -13.70 -3.09 8.06
CA GLY A 121 -14.90 -2.32 8.36
C GLY A 121 -15.31 -1.29 7.30
N CYS A 122 -14.52 -1.10 6.24
CA CYS A 122 -14.81 -0.07 5.24
C CYS A 122 -16.11 -0.26 4.42
N PRO A 123 -16.63 -1.48 4.20
CA PRO A 123 -17.93 -1.67 3.56
C PRO A 123 -19.10 -1.16 4.40
N THR A 124 -19.00 -1.26 5.73
CA THR A 124 -20.09 -1.03 6.70
C THR A 124 -19.88 0.20 7.58
N VAL A 125 -18.90 1.05 7.25
CA VAL A 125 -18.49 2.19 8.08
C VAL A 125 -19.53 3.32 8.20
N PHE A 126 -20.56 3.30 7.35
CA PHE A 126 -21.64 4.29 7.33
C PHE A 126 -23.01 3.70 7.69
N ASP A 127 -23.04 2.43 8.11
CA ASP A 127 -24.28 1.74 8.49
C ASP A 127 -24.78 2.15 9.88
#